data_AF-A0A1Q7VGI0-F1
#
_entry.id   AF-A0A1Q7VGI0-F1
#
_cell.length_a   1.000
_cell.length_b   1.000
_cell.length_c   1.000
_cell.angle_alpha   90.00
_cell.angle_beta   90.00
_cell.angle_gamma   90.00
#
_symmetry.space_group_name_H-M   'P 1'
#
loop_
_entity.id
_entity.type
_entity.pdbx_description
1 polymer ?
#
loop_
_entity_poly.entity_id
_entity_poly.type
_entity_poly.pdbx_seq_one_letter_code
_entity_poly.pdbx_strand_id
1 'polypeptide(L)'
;MLLLASPYARSGTVDSTFYTTSSVLRSIELILGLEPLSQYDAAATPLWNAFSGRLDSTSFSAVPNTWPVDQLNPRAFRSRIPARDLAEADAADEALLNWEIWTSVRPGSSPPPVRRSLAASR
;
A
#
# COMPACT_ATOMS: atom_id res chain seq x y z
N MET A 1 1.08 -8.05 -5.67
CA MET A 1 2.48 -7.91 -6.14
C MET A 1 3.36 -7.80 -4.91
N LEU A 2 4.44 -8.57 -4.84
CA LEU A 2 5.39 -8.57 -3.72
C LEU A 2 6.80 -8.31 -4.29
N LEU A 3 7.56 -7.44 -3.63
CA LEU A 3 8.97 -7.20 -3.94
C LEU A 3 9.80 -7.60 -2.72
N LEU A 4 10.88 -8.35 -2.95
CA LEU A 4 11.83 -8.76 -1.92
C LEU A 4 13.22 -8.22 -2.27
N ALA A 5 13.85 -7.52 -1.33
CA ALA A 5 15.20 -7.00 -1.45
C ALA A 5 16.04 -7.44 -0.26
N SER A 6 17.06 -8.26 -0.51
CA SER A 6 18.00 -8.76 0.50
C SER A 6 19.25 -9.31 -0.19
N PRO A 7 20.44 -9.26 0.43
CA PRO A 7 21.63 -9.98 -0.05
C PRO A 7 21.43 -11.50 -0.17
N TYR A 8 20.43 -12.07 0.50
CA TYR A 8 20.06 -13.48 0.38
C TYR A 8 18.88 -13.72 -0.55
N ALA A 9 18.22 -12.66 -1.05
CA ALA A 9 17.16 -12.82 -2.03
C ALA A 9 17.75 -13.14 -3.41
N ARG A 10 17.06 -13.97 -4.19
CA ARG A 10 17.45 -14.22 -5.58
C ARG A 10 17.22 -12.97 -6.43
N SER A 11 18.29 -12.41 -6.96
CA SER A 11 18.24 -11.19 -7.77
C SER A 11 17.86 -11.48 -9.22
N GLY A 12 17.11 -10.57 -9.84
CA GLY A 12 16.76 -10.64 -11.27
C GLY A 12 15.81 -11.77 -11.67
N THR A 13 15.17 -12.43 -10.72
CA THR A 13 14.26 -13.56 -10.97
C THR A 13 12.81 -13.23 -10.62
N VAL A 14 11.88 -13.74 -11.42
CA VAL A 14 10.45 -13.74 -11.09
C VAL A 14 10.09 -15.10 -10.48
N ASP A 15 9.75 -15.10 -9.19
CA ASP A 15 9.19 -16.26 -8.53
C ASP A 15 7.68 -16.32 -8.78
N SER A 16 7.23 -17.39 -9.44
CA SER A 16 5.80 -17.62 -9.74
C SER A 16 5.11 -18.51 -8.71
N THR A 17 5.77 -18.82 -7.59
CA THR A 17 5.16 -19.54 -6.48
C THR A 17 3.98 -18.73 -5.94
N PHE A 18 2.86 -19.42 -5.67
CA PHE A 18 1.69 -18.78 -5.11
C PHE A 18 1.93 -18.43 -3.63
N TYR A 19 2.00 -17.13 -3.34
CA TYR A 19 2.17 -16.60 -1.99
C TYR A 19 0.96 -15.79 -1.56
N THR A 20 0.66 -15.85 -0.26
CA THR A 20 -0.33 -15.01 0.41
C THR A 20 0.35 -14.08 1.41
N THR A 21 -0.39 -13.16 2.03
CA THR A 21 0.15 -12.35 3.13
C THR A 21 0.65 -13.21 4.29
N SER A 22 -0.02 -14.34 4.56
CA SER A 22 0.41 -15.30 5.58
C SER A 22 1.72 -16.00 5.22
N SER A 23 2.04 -16.18 3.93
CA SER A 23 3.35 -16.67 3.50
C SER A 23 4.48 -15.75 3.97
N VAL A 24 4.25 -14.43 3.90
CA VAL A 24 5.21 -13.42 4.37
C VAL A 24 5.35 -13.50 5.88
N LEU A 25 4.23 -13.55 6.62
CA LEU A 25 4.22 -13.71 8.08
C LEU A 25 4.98 -14.97 8.51
N ARG A 26 4.65 -16.11 7.90
CA ARG A 26 5.30 -17.39 8.17
C ARG A 26 6.80 -17.36 7.92
N SER A 27 7.24 -16.63 6.91
CA SER A 27 8.67 -16.49 6.61
C SER A 27 9.40 -15.63 7.66
N ILE A 28 8.75 -14.56 8.17
CA ILE A 28 9.29 -13.74 9.25
C ILE A 28 9.41 -14.57 10.53
N GLU A 29 8.38 -15.34 10.88
CA GLU A 29 8.40 -16.25 12.04
C GLU A 29 9.58 -17.21 11.97
N LEU A 30 9.77 -17.87 10.82
CA LEU A 30 10.86 -18.83 10.62
C LEU A 30 12.25 -18.18 10.70
N ILE A 31 12.42 -16.95 10.19
CA ILE A 31 13.69 -16.22 10.26
C ILE A 31 14.02 -15.83 11.71
N LEU A 32 13.00 -15.44 12.49
CA LEU A 32 13.17 -15.00 13.88
C LEU A 32 13.07 -16.13 14.91
N GLY A 33 12.72 -17.34 14.49
CA GLY A 33 12.50 -18.48 15.38
C GLY A 33 11.23 -18.37 16.23
N LEU A 34 10.20 -17.68 15.73
CA LEU A 34 8.93 -17.49 16.42
C LEU A 34 7.97 -18.66 16.16
N GLU A 35 7.08 -18.90 17.12
CA GLU A 35 5.94 -19.78 16.92
C GLU A 35 4.90 -19.12 15.98
N PRO A 36 4.12 -19.91 15.24
CA PRO A 36 3.01 -19.39 14.47
C PRO A 36 1.97 -18.70 15.36
N LEU A 37 1.39 -17.60 14.86
CA LEU A 37 0.31 -16.90 15.54
C LEU A 37 -1.01 -17.67 15.49
N SER A 38 -1.20 -18.48 14.44
CA SER A 38 -2.39 -19.30 14.24
C SER A 38 -2.13 -20.50 13.32
N GLN A 39 -3.15 -21.34 13.14
CA GLN A 39 -3.08 -22.44 12.17
C GLN A 39 -2.98 -21.95 10.71
N TYR A 40 -3.47 -20.74 10.43
CA TYR A 40 -3.54 -20.21 9.06
C TYR A 40 -2.16 -19.85 8.50
N ASP A 41 -1.33 -19.18 9.29
CA ASP A 41 0.07 -18.88 9.00
C ASP A 41 0.96 -20.11 9.15
N ALA A 42 0.70 -20.98 10.14
CA ALA A 42 1.42 -22.25 10.26
C ALA A 42 1.35 -23.09 8.98
N ALA A 43 0.21 -23.07 8.29
CA ALA A 43 -0.04 -23.79 7.04
C ALA A 43 0.40 -23.03 5.78
N ALA A 44 0.85 -21.78 5.89
CA ALA A 44 1.22 -20.97 4.73
C ALA A 44 2.56 -21.41 4.13
N THR A 45 2.66 -21.39 2.80
CA THR A 45 3.91 -21.69 2.09
C THR A 45 4.93 -20.56 2.32
N PRO A 46 6.11 -20.81 2.90
CA PRO A 46 7.12 -19.78 3.12
C PRO A 46 7.85 -19.38 1.83
N LEU A 47 8.52 -18.22 1.85
CA LEU A 47 9.22 -17.62 0.72
C LEU A 47 10.57 -18.30 0.39
N TRP A 48 10.78 -19.57 0.75
CA TRP A 48 12.09 -20.24 0.60
C TRP A 48 12.64 -20.20 -0.82
N ASN A 49 11.78 -20.29 -1.82
CA ASN A 49 12.19 -20.24 -3.23
C ASN A 49 12.75 -18.85 -3.63
N ALA A 50 12.29 -17.78 -2.98
CA ALA A 50 12.78 -16.43 -3.20
C ALA A 50 14.15 -16.15 -2.54
N PHE A 51 14.62 -17.03 -1.63
CA PHE A 51 15.91 -16.92 -0.97
C PHE A 51 16.96 -17.89 -1.53
N SER A 52 18.22 -17.54 -1.31
CA SER A 52 19.43 -18.30 -1.60
C SER A 52 20.23 -18.42 -0.31
N GLY A 53 20.80 -19.61 -0.06
CA GLY A 53 21.74 -19.80 1.06
C GLY A 53 23.09 -19.12 0.84
N ARG A 54 23.35 -18.60 -0.38
CA ARG A 54 24.57 -17.86 -0.71
C ARG A 54 24.27 -16.37 -0.76
N LEU A 55 25.10 -15.60 -0.05
CA LEU A 55 25.13 -14.14 -0.08
C LEU A 55 25.49 -13.63 -1.47
N ASP A 56 24.71 -12.69 -1.99
CA ASP A 56 25.06 -11.83 -3.11
C ASP A 56 25.49 -10.45 -2.59
N SER A 57 26.78 -10.13 -2.76
CA SER A 57 27.37 -8.85 -2.30
C SER A 57 27.41 -7.78 -3.40
N THR A 58 26.70 -7.98 -4.51
CA THR A 58 26.63 -7.00 -5.60
C THR A 58 25.99 -5.70 -5.09
N SER A 59 26.69 -4.57 -5.22
CA SER A 59 26.18 -3.27 -4.79
C SER A 59 24.98 -2.83 -5.63
N PHE A 60 23.95 -2.31 -4.98
CA PHE A 60 22.82 -1.68 -5.66
C PHE A 60 23.21 -0.30 -6.21
N SER A 61 23.10 -0.13 -7.54
CA SER A 61 23.25 1.17 -8.18
C SER A 61 21.89 1.86 -8.27
N ALA A 62 21.66 2.87 -7.44
CA ALA A 62 20.44 3.65 -7.49
C ALA A 62 20.32 4.39 -8.83
N VAL A 63 19.15 4.28 -9.47
CA VAL A 63 18.82 5.07 -10.66
C VAL A 63 18.22 6.39 -10.19
N PRO A 64 18.71 7.55 -10.66
CA PRO A 64 18.12 8.83 -10.29
C PRO A 64 16.68 8.90 -10.80
N ASN A 65 15.79 9.42 -9.96
CA ASN A 65 14.42 9.68 -10.38
C ASN A 65 14.42 10.78 -11.46
N THR A 66 13.92 10.46 -12.65
CA THR A 66 13.84 11.38 -13.79
C THR A 66 12.52 12.15 -13.85
N TRP A 67 11.55 11.79 -12.99
CA TRP A 67 10.22 12.40 -12.96
C TRP A 67 10.08 13.30 -11.73
N PRO A 68 9.60 14.54 -11.85
CA PRO A 68 9.37 15.38 -10.69
C PRO A 68 8.28 14.74 -9.80
N VAL A 69 8.63 14.43 -8.55
CA VAL A 69 7.71 13.79 -7.59
C VAL A 69 6.55 14.70 -7.19
N ASP A 70 6.72 16.00 -7.40
CA ASP A 70 5.79 17.08 -7.11
C ASP A 70 5.01 17.54 -8.36
N GLN A 71 5.21 16.89 -9.52
CA GLN A 71 4.48 17.22 -10.72
C GLN A 71 2.99 16.89 -10.54
N LEU A 72 2.16 17.93 -10.45
CA LEU A 72 0.72 17.79 -10.42
C LEU A 72 0.14 17.72 -11.84
N ASN A 73 -0.93 16.95 -12.02
CA ASN A 73 -1.66 16.94 -13.29
C ASN A 73 -2.24 18.35 -13.57
N PRO A 74 -1.92 19.00 -14.71
CA PRO A 74 -2.36 20.36 -15.01
C PRO A 74 -3.89 20.51 -15.08
N ARG A 75 -4.62 19.42 -15.36
CA ARG A 75 -6.08 19.41 -15.49
C ARG A 75 -6.81 18.68 -14.35
N ALA A 76 -6.09 18.22 -13.33
CA ALA A 76 -6.75 17.57 -12.21
C ALA A 76 -7.52 18.58 -11.36
N PHE A 77 -8.68 18.14 -10.85
CA PHE A 77 -9.45 18.87 -9.85
C PHE A 77 -8.55 19.24 -8.66
N ARG A 78 -8.65 20.47 -8.18
CA ARG A 78 -7.89 20.97 -7.03
C ARG A 78 -8.85 21.09 -5.86
N SER A 79 -8.63 20.24 -4.85
CA SER A 79 -9.33 20.31 -3.57
C SER A 79 -9.11 21.69 -2.94
N ARG A 80 -10.18 22.25 -2.37
CA ARG A 80 -10.16 23.46 -1.55
C ARG A 80 -9.88 23.14 -0.09
N ILE A 81 -9.96 21.86 0.27
CA ILE A 81 -9.53 21.36 1.58
C ILE A 81 -8.01 21.53 1.64
N PRO A 82 -7.48 22.22 2.66
CA PRO A 82 -6.05 22.37 2.84
C PRO A 82 -5.39 20.98 2.90
N ALA A 83 -4.43 20.74 2.01
CA ALA A 83 -3.66 19.51 1.99
C ALA A 83 -2.70 19.49 3.18
N ARG A 84 -3.19 19.28 4.41
CA ARG A 84 -2.37 18.96 5.60
C ARG A 84 -3.09 18.82 6.94
N ASP A 85 -4.42 18.91 7.04
CA ASP A 85 -5.04 18.65 8.34
C ASP A 85 -5.19 17.14 8.62
N LEU A 86 -4.05 16.50 8.86
CA LEU A 86 -3.94 15.09 9.28
C LEU A 86 -3.50 14.97 10.75
N ALA A 87 -3.56 16.07 11.50
CA ALA A 87 -3.20 16.08 12.91
C ALA A 87 -4.22 15.31 13.75
N GLU A 88 -5.49 15.34 13.34
CA GLU A 88 -6.58 14.60 13.96
C GLU A 88 -7.29 13.74 12.90
N ALA A 89 -7.75 12.55 13.32
CA ALA A 89 -8.61 11.73 12.48
C ALA A 89 -9.92 12.49 12.22
N ASP A 90 -10.42 12.42 10.98
CA ASP A 90 -11.69 13.00 10.56
C ASP A 90 -11.82 14.53 10.74
N ALA A 91 -10.71 15.27 10.73
CA ALA A 91 -10.71 16.73 10.82
C ALA A 91 -11.33 17.43 9.58
N ALA A 92 -11.34 16.77 8.43
CA ALA A 92 -11.92 17.30 7.21
C ALA A 92 -13.46 17.30 7.27
N ASP A 93 -14.09 18.37 6.76
CA ASP A 93 -15.54 18.40 6.56
C ASP A 93 -15.96 17.29 5.59
N GLU A 94 -16.68 16.30 6.11
CA GLU A 94 -17.14 15.12 5.37
C GLU A 94 -17.98 15.48 4.14
N ALA A 95 -18.89 16.46 4.28
CA ALA A 95 -19.80 16.85 3.20
C ALA A 95 -19.03 17.54 2.06
N LEU A 96 -18.10 18.43 2.41
CA LEU A 96 -17.21 19.08 1.45
C LEU A 96 -16.29 18.06 0.77
N LEU A 97 -15.65 17.17 1.55
CA LEU A 97 -14.73 16.16 1.02
C LEU A 97 -15.44 15.20 0.05
N ASN A 98 -16.62 14.70 0.42
CA ASN A 98 -17.42 13.83 -0.44
C ASN A 98 -17.81 14.54 -1.76
N TRP A 99 -18.20 15.81 -1.69
CA TRP A 99 -18.53 16.61 -2.87
C TRP A 99 -17.30 16.82 -3.79
N GLU A 100 -16.13 17.10 -3.21
CA GLU A 100 -14.89 17.28 -3.96
C GLU A 100 -14.42 16.00 -4.64
N ILE A 101 -14.47 14.86 -3.94
CA ILE A 101 -14.17 13.53 -4.50
C ILE A 101 -15.10 13.26 -5.68
N TRP A 102 -16.42 13.47 -5.53
CA TRP A 102 -17.36 13.27 -6.62
C TRP A 102 -17.06 14.14 -7.83
N THR A 103 -16.86 15.44 -7.61
CA THR A 103 -16.59 16.40 -8.69
C THR A 103 -15.28 16.12 -9.41
N SER A 104 -14.29 15.55 -8.70
CA SER A 104 -13.00 15.17 -9.28
C SER A 104 -13.12 14.03 -10.32
N VAL A 105 -14.07 13.10 -10.12
CA VAL A 105 -14.28 11.95 -10.99
C VAL A 105 -15.37 12.22 -12.04
N ARG A 106 -16.41 13.00 -11.68
CA ARG A 106 -17.59 13.24 -12.53
C ARG A 106 -17.94 14.73 -12.60
N PRO A 107 -17.11 15.55 -13.27
CA PRO A 107 -17.33 16.99 -13.37
C PRO A 107 -18.66 17.30 -14.05
N GLY A 108 -19.41 18.27 -13.51
CA GLY A 108 -20.70 18.72 -14.07
C GLY A 108 -21.89 17.79 -13.81
N SER A 109 -21.71 16.69 -13.08
CA SER A 109 -22.80 15.80 -12.67
C SER A 109 -23.24 16.06 -11.23
N SER A 110 -24.54 15.88 -10.96
CA SER A 110 -25.05 15.95 -9.58
C SER A 110 -24.46 14.81 -8.74
N PRO A 111 -24.01 15.07 -7.51
CA PRO A 111 -23.64 14.01 -6.58
C PRO A 111 -24.82 13.07 -6.31
N PRO A 112 -24.54 11.80 -5.98
CA PRO A 112 -25.57 10.86 -5.60
C PRO A 112 -26.28 11.37 -4.33
N PRO A 113 -27.56 11.02 -4.13
CA PRO A 113 -28.28 11.43 -2.94
C PRO A 113 -27.54 10.93 -1.70
N VAL A 114 -27.44 11.79 -0.68
CA VAL A 114 -26.81 11.45 0.58
C VAL A 114 -27.53 10.23 1.17
N ARG A 115 -26.85 9.08 1.15
CA ARG A 115 -27.27 7.90 1.90
C ARG A 115 -26.88 8.20 3.33
N ARG A 116 -27.86 8.34 4.24
CA ARG A 116 -27.60 8.46 5.68
C ARG A 116 -26.68 7.31 6.13
N SER A 117 -25.37 7.54 6.19
CA SER A 117 -24.55 7.05 7.29
C SER A 117 -25.04 7.77 8.55
N LEU A 118 -25.01 7.08 9.69
CA LEU A 118 -25.61 7.50 10.97
C LEU A 118 -25.63 9.01 11.14
N ALA A 119 -26.83 9.60 11.05
CA ALA A 119 -27.08 10.93 11.54
C ALA A 119 -26.77 10.89 13.04
N ALA A 120 -25.57 11.29 13.42
CA ALA A 120 -25.27 11.61 14.80
C ALA A 120 -26.11 12.84 15.12
N SER A 121 -27.25 12.56 15.74
CA SER A 121 -28.09 13.52 16.44
C SER A 121 -27.20 14.42 17.29
N ARG A 122 -27.24 15.71 17.01
CA ARG A 122 -27.03 16.75 18.03
C ARG A 122 -28.32 17.53 18.15
#